data_AF-A0A3A0A4S7-F1
#
_entry.id   AF-A0A3A0A4S7-F1
#
_cell.length_a   1.000
_cell.length_b   1.000
_cell.length_c   1.000
_cell.angle_alpha   90.00
_cell.angle_beta   90.00
_cell.angle_gamma   90.00
#
_symmetry.space_group_name_H-M   'P 1'
#
loop_
_entity.id
_entity.type
_entity.pdbx_description
1 polymer ?
#
loop_
_entity_poly.entity_id
_entity_poly.type
_entity_poly.pdbx_seq_one_letter_code
_entity_poly.pdbx_strand_id
1 'polypeptide(L)'
;MTLLSDHPVTLPAAAHVAIIAHAREGKPEEICGVLRGVGLTAAEAIRGRNIAAERIENYEVDPQTLLLQFEFEDRGEEMMGIYHSHPVSVAYPSATDAWNAHYPECIYFICSLEHDDAPVIRAFRMTPHFLEMDWPALKAALPVYETRPRLFAYYQAAGARVPDILESVAGVASPPFYVVMLAGEENPGELEGRVVEVVEHPVQVVE
;
A
#
# COMPACT_ATOMS: atom_id res chain seq x y z
N MET A 1 10.19 3.47 -12.74
CA MET A 1 11.28 2.57 -12.28
C MET A 1 11.05 2.40 -10.79
N THR A 2 10.88 1.17 -10.29
CA THR A 2 10.66 0.92 -8.85
C THR A 2 12.01 0.74 -8.15
N LEU A 3 12.09 1.09 -6.87
CA LEU A 3 13.19 0.65 -6.02
C LEU A 3 12.94 -0.80 -5.61
N LEU A 4 13.76 -1.72 -6.10
CA LEU A 4 13.67 -3.15 -5.81
C LEU A 4 14.53 -3.49 -4.60
N SER A 5 13.96 -4.24 -3.67
CA SER A 5 14.68 -4.90 -2.57
C SER A 5 15.41 -6.14 -3.08
N ASP A 6 16.61 -6.37 -2.57
CA ASP A 6 17.37 -7.61 -2.79
C ASP A 6 16.81 -8.81 -2.01
N HIS A 7 15.79 -8.59 -1.16
CA HIS A 7 15.19 -9.61 -0.32
C HIS A 7 13.79 -9.96 -0.83
N PRO A 8 13.62 -11.10 -1.53
CA PRO A 8 12.32 -11.51 -2.04
C PRO A 8 11.38 -11.91 -0.90
N VAL A 9 10.08 -11.78 -1.15
CA VAL A 9 9.02 -12.31 -0.31
C VAL A 9 8.59 -13.67 -0.84
N THR A 10 8.61 -14.67 0.03
CA THR A 10 8.15 -16.03 -0.28
C THR A 10 6.65 -16.14 -0.06
N LEU A 11 5.91 -16.55 -1.10
CA LEU A 11 4.46 -16.69 -1.08
C LEU A 11 4.08 -18.13 -1.45
N PRO A 12 3.40 -18.89 -0.57
CA PRO A 12 2.93 -20.23 -0.92
C PRO A 12 1.98 -20.20 -2.12
N ALA A 13 2.06 -21.19 -3.00
CA ALA A 13 1.21 -21.31 -4.18
C ALA A 13 -0.28 -21.32 -3.80
N ALA A 14 -0.61 -21.96 -2.68
CA ALA A 14 -1.96 -21.93 -2.11
C ALA A 14 -2.43 -20.50 -1.77
N ALA A 15 -1.59 -19.67 -1.15
CA ALA A 15 -1.90 -18.29 -0.83
C ALA A 15 -2.01 -17.42 -2.10
N HIS A 16 -1.11 -17.61 -3.05
CA HIS A 16 -1.15 -16.95 -4.37
C HIS A 16 -2.48 -17.23 -5.10
N VAL A 17 -2.88 -18.50 -5.19
CA VAL A 17 -4.15 -18.91 -5.80
C VAL A 17 -5.35 -18.36 -5.03
N ALA A 18 -5.31 -18.39 -3.69
CA ALA A 18 -6.40 -17.89 -2.85
C ALA A 18 -6.63 -16.38 -3.02
N ILE A 19 -5.56 -15.58 -3.11
CA ILE A 19 -5.62 -14.13 -3.35
C ILE A 19 -6.24 -13.84 -4.72
N ILE A 20 -5.80 -14.52 -5.79
CA ILE A 20 -6.35 -14.34 -7.14
C ILE A 20 -7.83 -14.75 -7.19
N ALA A 21 -8.19 -15.87 -6.57
CA ALA A 21 -9.58 -16.30 -6.50
C ALA A 21 -10.45 -15.25 -5.78
N HIS A 22 -9.97 -14.72 -4.66
CA HIS A 22 -10.66 -13.66 -3.93
C HIS A 22 -10.84 -12.39 -4.78
N ALA A 23 -9.79 -11.94 -5.46
CA ALA A 23 -9.83 -10.78 -6.34
C ALA A 23 -10.86 -10.95 -7.46
N ARG A 24 -10.90 -12.13 -8.09
CA ARG A 24 -11.87 -12.44 -9.16
C ARG A 24 -13.31 -12.47 -8.66
N GLU A 25 -13.54 -13.00 -7.46
CA GLU A 25 -14.87 -13.07 -6.84
C GLU A 25 -15.41 -11.69 -6.44
N GLY A 26 -14.53 -10.76 -6.02
CA GLY A 26 -14.94 -9.44 -5.55
C GLY A 26 -15.09 -8.37 -6.63
N LYS A 27 -14.51 -8.58 -7.83
CA LYS A 27 -14.63 -7.65 -8.96
C LYS A 27 -16.13 -7.35 -9.24
N PRO A 28 -16.56 -6.07 -9.36
CA PRO A 28 -15.75 -4.87 -9.64
C PRO A 28 -15.21 -4.11 -8.42
N GLU A 29 -15.51 -4.53 -7.19
CA GLU A 29 -14.96 -3.90 -5.99
C GLU A 29 -13.55 -4.45 -5.68
N GLU A 30 -12.73 -3.65 -5.00
CA GLU A 30 -11.50 -4.12 -4.37
C GLU A 30 -11.84 -5.09 -3.23
N ILE A 31 -11.08 -6.17 -3.15
CA ILE A 31 -11.06 -7.03 -1.96
C ILE A 31 -9.88 -6.68 -1.07
N CYS A 32 -9.89 -7.19 0.16
CA CYS A 32 -8.72 -7.12 1.02
C CYS A 32 -8.61 -8.32 1.96
N GLY A 33 -7.46 -8.45 2.61
CA GLY A 33 -7.22 -9.45 3.64
C GLY A 33 -5.81 -9.33 4.19
N VAL A 34 -5.41 -10.33 4.98
CA VAL A 34 -4.11 -10.36 5.66
C VAL A 34 -3.36 -11.64 5.32
N LEU A 35 -2.04 -11.60 5.46
CA LEU A 35 -1.19 -12.77 5.41
C LEU A 35 -0.54 -12.98 6.76
N ARG A 36 -0.65 -14.21 7.25
CA ARG A 36 0.13 -14.70 8.39
C ARG A 36 1.48 -15.20 7.88
N GLY A 37 2.55 -14.98 8.62
CA GLY A 37 3.88 -15.42 8.23
C GLY A 37 4.95 -15.10 9.26
N VAL A 38 6.22 -15.20 8.86
CA VAL A 38 7.39 -14.76 9.64
C VAL A 38 8.38 -14.09 8.69
N GLY A 39 8.75 -12.84 9.00
CA GLY A 39 9.64 -12.03 8.19
C GLY A 39 9.11 -11.87 6.76
N LEU A 40 9.90 -12.29 5.77
CA LEU A 40 9.50 -12.25 4.36
C LEU A 40 8.94 -13.60 3.86
N THR A 41 8.46 -14.47 4.75
CA THR A 41 7.89 -15.78 4.38
C THR A 41 6.43 -15.88 4.81
N ALA A 42 5.52 -15.90 3.83
CA ALA A 42 4.10 -16.07 4.09
C ALA A 42 3.78 -17.53 4.38
N ALA A 43 2.84 -17.76 5.29
CA ALA A 43 2.31 -19.08 5.58
C ALA A 43 0.91 -19.24 4.97
N GLU A 44 0.05 -18.23 5.09
CA GLU A 44 -1.37 -18.33 4.71
C GLU A 44 -1.96 -16.96 4.41
N ALA A 45 -2.82 -16.89 3.39
CA ALA A 45 -3.64 -15.72 3.10
C ALA A 45 -5.05 -15.91 3.67
N ILE A 46 -5.51 -14.94 4.46
CA ILE A 46 -6.80 -14.96 5.15
C ILE A 46 -7.65 -13.82 4.57
N ARG A 47 -8.86 -14.16 4.12
CA ARG A 47 -9.78 -13.18 3.53
C ARG A 47 -10.32 -12.24 4.61
N GLY A 48 -10.22 -10.94 4.36
CA GLY A 48 -10.94 -9.93 5.12
C GLY A 48 -12.14 -9.41 4.35
N ARG A 49 -12.91 -8.54 5.01
CA ARG A 49 -13.98 -7.79 4.36
C ARG A 49 -13.51 -6.36 4.12
N ASN A 50 -13.67 -5.89 2.89
CA ASN A 50 -13.50 -4.48 2.56
C ASN A 50 -14.68 -3.69 3.13
N ILE A 51 -14.42 -2.78 4.08
CA ILE A 51 -15.43 -1.92 4.70
C ILE A 51 -15.34 -0.45 4.26
N ALA A 52 -14.48 -0.13 3.28
CA ALA A 52 -14.40 1.22 2.74
C ALA A 52 -15.76 1.67 2.17
N ALA A 53 -16.01 2.99 2.18
CA ALA A 53 -17.20 3.56 1.56
C ALA A 53 -17.14 3.43 0.02
N GLU A 54 -15.99 3.75 -0.57
CA GLU A 54 -15.73 3.72 -2.03
C GLU A 54 -14.95 2.47 -2.43
N ARG A 55 -15.57 1.29 -2.32
CA ARG A 55 -14.88 0.00 -2.50
C ARG A 55 -14.38 -0.28 -3.91
N ILE A 56 -14.70 0.53 -4.92
CA ILE A 56 -14.26 0.30 -6.30
C ILE A 56 -12.76 0.59 -6.48
N GLU A 57 -12.22 1.54 -5.70
CA GLU A 57 -10.87 2.08 -5.86
C GLU A 57 -10.17 2.32 -4.50
N ASN A 58 -10.68 1.67 -3.46
CA ASN A 58 -10.17 1.79 -2.11
C ASN A 58 -10.52 0.55 -1.28
N TYR A 59 -9.68 0.26 -0.29
CA TYR A 59 -9.92 -0.76 0.70
C TYR A 59 -9.76 -0.25 2.12
N GLU A 60 -10.51 -0.86 3.02
CA GLU A 60 -10.31 -0.77 4.47
C GLU A 60 -10.56 -2.16 5.03
N VAL A 61 -9.55 -2.77 5.66
CA VAL A 61 -9.67 -4.11 6.22
C VAL A 61 -10.52 -4.03 7.48
N ASP A 62 -11.52 -4.89 7.58
CA ASP A 62 -12.38 -4.91 8.77
C ASP A 62 -11.57 -5.21 10.05
N PRO A 63 -11.95 -4.62 11.20
CA PRO A 63 -11.23 -4.81 12.44
C PRO A 63 -11.13 -6.25 12.91
N GLN A 64 -12.11 -7.12 12.60
CA GLN A 64 -12.08 -8.51 13.06
C GLN A 64 -10.95 -9.27 12.39
N THR A 65 -10.72 -9.02 11.10
CA THR A 65 -9.59 -9.57 10.35
C THR A 65 -8.25 -9.04 10.88
N LEU A 66 -8.15 -7.75 11.20
CA LEU A 66 -6.92 -7.16 11.76
C LEU A 66 -6.59 -7.72 13.15
N LEU A 67 -7.60 -8.00 13.98
CA LEU A 67 -7.42 -8.57 15.32
C LEU A 67 -6.82 -9.99 15.31
N LEU A 68 -6.83 -10.69 14.17
CA LEU A 68 -6.15 -11.98 14.02
C LEU A 68 -4.64 -11.88 14.27
N GLN A 69 -4.05 -10.68 14.19
CA GLN A 69 -2.65 -10.46 14.52
C GLN A 69 -2.27 -11.02 15.90
N PHE A 70 -3.16 -10.94 16.90
CA PHE A 70 -2.89 -11.46 18.24
C PHE A 70 -2.85 -13.00 18.27
N GLU A 71 -3.70 -13.65 17.49
CA GLU A 71 -3.67 -15.11 17.35
C GLU A 71 -2.41 -15.59 16.61
N PHE A 72 -1.88 -14.77 15.71
CA PHE A 72 -0.62 -15.07 15.02
C PHE A 72 0.56 -14.95 15.99
N GLU A 73 0.59 -13.89 16.81
CA GLU A 73 1.61 -13.68 17.84
C GLU A 73 1.67 -14.83 18.85
N ASP A 74 0.50 -15.33 19.30
CA ASP A 74 0.40 -16.49 20.20
C ASP A 74 1.03 -17.77 19.62
N ARG A 75 1.19 -17.83 18.30
CA ARG A 75 1.81 -18.94 17.57
C ARG A 75 3.27 -18.68 17.19
N GLY A 76 3.83 -17.54 17.60
CA GLY A 76 5.18 -17.11 17.21
C GLY A 76 5.27 -16.61 15.76
N GLU A 77 4.14 -16.17 15.21
CA GLU A 77 4.01 -15.66 13.86
C GLU A 77 3.55 -14.19 13.91
N GLU A 78 3.49 -13.54 12.76
CA GLU A 78 3.08 -12.14 12.66
C GLU A 78 2.04 -11.94 11.55
N MET A 79 1.33 -10.80 11.59
CA MET A 79 0.61 -10.29 10.44
C MET A 79 1.64 -9.77 9.44
N MET A 80 2.28 -10.69 8.73
CA MET A 80 3.39 -10.42 7.83
C MET A 80 2.98 -9.51 6.68
N GLY A 81 1.74 -9.63 6.21
CA GLY A 81 1.27 -8.83 5.10
C GLY A 81 -0.19 -8.46 5.15
N ILE A 82 -0.52 -7.45 4.36
CA ILE A 82 -1.87 -7.04 4.02
C ILE A 82 -1.98 -7.18 2.51
N TYR A 83 -3.10 -7.65 1.99
CA TYR A 83 -3.33 -7.67 0.55
C TYR A 83 -4.62 -7.00 0.18
N HIS A 84 -4.64 -6.44 -1.03
CA HIS A 84 -5.83 -5.96 -1.70
C HIS A 84 -5.75 -6.20 -3.19
N SER A 85 -6.84 -5.95 -3.91
CA SER A 85 -6.89 -6.13 -5.36
C SER A 85 -7.11 -4.81 -6.08
N HIS A 86 -6.47 -4.66 -7.23
CA HIS A 86 -6.77 -3.62 -8.19
C HIS A 86 -7.60 -4.22 -9.35
N PRO A 87 -8.91 -3.93 -9.44
CA PRO A 87 -9.80 -4.61 -10.39
C PRO A 87 -9.51 -4.33 -11.87
N VAL A 88 -8.92 -3.15 -12.16
CA VAL A 88 -8.70 -2.65 -13.52
C VAL A 88 -7.35 -1.95 -13.73
N SER A 89 -6.54 -1.78 -12.68
CA SER A 89 -5.28 -1.04 -12.73
C SER A 89 -4.09 -1.92 -12.38
N VAL A 90 -2.89 -1.48 -12.76
CA VAL A 90 -1.62 -2.18 -12.50
C VAL A 90 -1.42 -2.53 -11.02
N ALA A 91 -0.65 -3.58 -10.74
CA ALA A 91 -0.26 -3.97 -9.38
C ALA A 91 0.86 -3.04 -8.86
N TYR A 92 0.56 -1.76 -8.64
CA TYR A 92 1.47 -0.80 -8.04
C TYR A 92 0.69 0.10 -7.07
N PRO A 93 1.24 0.45 -5.89
CA PRO A 93 0.50 1.22 -4.91
C PRO A 93 0.07 2.56 -5.48
N SER A 94 -1.21 2.91 -5.31
CA SER A 94 -1.76 4.23 -5.57
C SER A 94 -1.45 5.20 -4.42
N ALA A 95 -1.80 6.47 -4.60
CA ALA A 95 -1.71 7.44 -3.52
C ALA A 95 -2.71 7.17 -2.38
N THR A 96 -3.86 6.57 -2.68
CA THR A 96 -4.83 6.13 -1.66
C THR A 96 -4.24 4.99 -0.84
N ASP A 97 -3.58 4.02 -1.47
CA ASP A 97 -2.90 2.92 -0.77
C ASP A 97 -1.80 3.44 0.15
N ALA A 98 -0.98 4.37 -0.37
CA ALA A 98 0.07 5.02 0.41
C ALA A 98 -0.51 5.77 1.63
N TRP A 99 -1.66 6.43 1.47
CA TRP A 99 -2.36 7.03 2.60
C TRP A 99 -2.83 5.99 3.62
N ASN A 100 -3.35 4.84 3.17
CA ASN A 100 -3.88 3.79 4.04
C ASN A 100 -2.79 2.85 4.63
N ALA A 101 -1.50 3.07 4.32
CA ALA A 101 -0.38 2.26 4.78
C ALA A 101 -0.05 2.49 6.27
N HIS A 102 -0.93 2.05 7.17
CA HIS A 102 -0.81 2.25 8.62
C HIS A 102 0.05 1.22 9.34
N TYR A 103 0.41 0.13 8.65
CA TYR A 103 1.24 -0.96 9.16
C TYR A 103 2.60 -0.95 8.44
N PRO A 104 3.60 -0.17 8.90
CA PRO A 104 4.90 -0.01 8.23
C PRO A 104 5.72 -1.31 8.16
N GLU A 105 5.49 -2.22 9.11
CA GLU A 105 6.22 -3.48 9.20
C GLU A 105 5.72 -4.54 8.22
N CYS A 106 4.46 -4.42 7.77
CA CYS A 106 3.83 -5.36 6.86
C CYS A 106 4.30 -5.19 5.41
N ILE A 107 4.24 -6.30 4.67
CA ILE A 107 4.30 -6.29 3.20
C ILE A 107 2.88 -6.13 2.64
N TYR A 108 2.69 -5.14 1.76
CA TYR A 108 1.45 -4.89 1.05
C TYR A 108 1.47 -5.60 -0.30
N PHE A 109 0.62 -6.60 -0.47
CA PHE A 109 0.46 -7.33 -1.71
C PHE A 109 -0.69 -6.75 -2.52
N ILE A 110 -0.44 -6.45 -3.79
CA ILE A 110 -1.44 -5.91 -4.69
C ILE A 110 -1.69 -6.93 -5.78
N CYS A 111 -2.91 -7.45 -5.85
CA CYS A 111 -3.36 -8.35 -6.91
C CYS A 111 -4.08 -7.54 -8.00
N SER A 112 -3.43 -7.35 -9.15
CA SER A 112 -4.04 -6.68 -10.29
C SER A 112 -4.78 -7.65 -11.19
N LEU A 113 -5.99 -7.23 -11.57
CA LEU A 113 -6.83 -7.82 -12.62
C LEU A 113 -6.97 -6.88 -13.83
N GLU A 114 -6.00 -5.99 -14.07
CA GLU A 114 -5.92 -5.18 -15.29
C GLU A 114 -6.04 -6.06 -16.56
N HIS A 115 -5.47 -7.26 -16.49
CA HIS A 115 -5.66 -8.32 -17.46
C HIS A 115 -6.24 -9.55 -16.76
N ASP A 116 -7.54 -9.80 -16.95
CA ASP A 116 -8.30 -10.86 -16.25
C ASP A 116 -7.72 -12.27 -16.44
N ASP A 117 -7.12 -12.52 -17.60
CA ASP A 117 -6.47 -13.77 -18.00
C ASP A 117 -5.03 -13.91 -17.49
N ALA A 118 -4.40 -12.81 -17.07
CA ALA A 118 -3.04 -12.74 -16.59
C ALA A 118 -2.92 -11.91 -15.29
N PRO A 119 -3.55 -12.34 -14.19
CA PRO A 119 -3.48 -11.64 -12.91
C PRO A 119 -2.04 -11.56 -12.39
N VAL A 120 -1.67 -10.41 -11.84
CA VAL A 120 -0.31 -10.15 -11.33
C VAL A 120 -0.38 -9.81 -9.85
N ILE A 121 0.42 -10.47 -9.02
CA ILE A 121 0.65 -10.08 -7.62
C ILE A 121 2.03 -9.45 -7.50
N ARG A 122 2.08 -8.23 -6.96
CA ARG A 122 3.34 -7.55 -6.57
C ARG A 122 3.30 -7.20 -5.09
N ALA A 123 4.47 -7.10 -4.46
CA ALA A 123 4.61 -6.91 -3.03
C ALA A 123 5.44 -5.66 -2.73
N PHE A 124 4.97 -4.82 -1.82
CA PHE A 124 5.58 -3.54 -1.50
C PHE A 124 5.67 -3.33 0.01
N ARG A 125 6.79 -2.79 0.48
CA ARG A 125 6.86 -2.12 1.77
C ARG A 125 6.54 -0.65 1.54
N MET A 126 5.55 -0.15 2.29
CA MET A 126 5.14 1.25 2.27
C MET A 126 5.44 1.84 3.65
N THR A 127 6.46 2.68 3.73
CA THR A 127 6.95 3.23 5.00
C THR A 127 6.52 4.70 5.13
N PRO A 128 5.53 5.02 5.99
CA PRO A 128 5.17 6.40 6.28
C PRO A 128 6.23 7.10 7.15
N HIS A 129 6.59 8.31 6.75
CA HIS A 129 7.45 9.25 7.48
C HIS A 129 6.62 10.48 7.83
N PHE A 130 6.47 10.72 9.13
CA PHE A 130 5.76 11.87 9.68
C PHE A 130 6.75 13.00 9.92
N LEU A 131 6.71 14.00 9.04
CA LEU A 131 7.67 15.11 9.02
C LEU A 131 6.97 16.42 9.38
N GLU A 132 7.66 17.29 10.09
CA GLU A 132 7.22 18.68 10.27
C GLU A 132 7.52 19.45 8.99
N MET A 133 6.49 19.69 8.18
CA MET A 133 6.59 20.39 6.90
C MET A 133 5.50 21.45 6.76
N ASP A 134 5.77 22.48 5.95
CA ASP A 134 4.75 23.43 5.49
C ASP A 134 3.94 22.77 4.36
N TRP A 135 2.96 21.95 4.76
CA TRP A 135 2.09 21.22 3.83
C TRP A 135 1.36 22.15 2.84
N PRO A 136 0.80 23.30 3.24
CA PRO A 136 0.22 24.25 2.30
C PRO A 136 1.22 24.75 1.24
N ALA A 137 2.45 25.08 1.64
CA ALA A 137 3.48 25.51 0.70
C ALA A 137 3.89 24.38 -0.26
N LEU A 138 4.03 23.15 0.24
CA LEU A 138 4.30 21.97 -0.60
C LEU A 138 3.19 21.73 -1.62
N LYS A 139 1.93 21.78 -1.18
CA LYS A 139 0.75 21.61 -2.04
C LYS A 139 0.70 22.67 -3.15
N ALA A 140 1.13 23.89 -2.87
CA ALA A 140 1.16 24.98 -3.84
C ALA A 140 2.35 24.89 -4.83
N ALA A 141 3.48 24.31 -4.40
CA ALA A 141 4.72 24.27 -5.19
C ALA A 141 4.89 23.00 -6.03
N LEU A 142 4.31 21.88 -5.58
CA LEU A 142 4.40 20.59 -6.27
C LEU A 142 3.24 20.42 -7.26
N PRO A 143 3.42 19.65 -8.35
CA PRO A 143 2.34 19.27 -9.26
C PRO A 143 1.44 18.21 -8.61
N VAL A 144 0.72 18.60 -7.56
CA VAL A 144 -0.19 17.74 -6.82
C VAL A 144 -1.46 17.45 -7.62
N TYR A 145 -1.99 16.25 -7.46
CA TYR A 145 -3.31 15.86 -7.95
C TYR A 145 -4.19 15.40 -6.78
N GLU A 146 -5.50 15.53 -6.93
CA GLU A 146 -6.46 15.02 -5.95
C GLU A 146 -6.85 13.59 -6.35
N THR A 147 -6.60 12.63 -5.46
CA THR A 147 -6.84 11.19 -5.73
C THR A 147 -8.22 10.74 -5.27
N ARG A 148 -8.77 11.39 -4.25
CA ARG A 148 -10.15 11.27 -3.76
C ARG A 148 -10.48 12.57 -3.01
N PRO A 149 -11.76 12.89 -2.73
CA PRO A 149 -12.12 14.15 -2.09
C PRO A 149 -11.24 14.46 -0.87
N ARG A 150 -10.55 15.59 -0.92
CA ARG A 150 -9.62 16.13 0.10
C ARG A 150 -8.26 15.44 0.22
N LEU A 151 -8.02 14.30 -0.44
CA LEU A 151 -6.72 13.64 -0.43
C LEU A 151 -5.92 14.04 -1.66
N PHE A 152 -4.86 14.80 -1.44
CA PHE A 152 -3.93 15.26 -2.46
C PHE A 152 -2.64 14.46 -2.42
N ALA A 153 -2.03 14.27 -3.58
CA ALA A 153 -0.80 13.52 -3.70
C ALA A 153 0.16 14.11 -4.71
N TYR A 154 1.44 13.93 -4.45
CA TYR A 154 2.53 14.08 -5.40
C TYR A 154 3.35 12.78 -5.39
N TYR A 155 3.72 12.28 -6.57
CA TYR A 155 4.55 11.08 -6.70
C TYR A 155 5.95 11.45 -7.19
N GLN A 156 6.95 11.13 -6.37
CA GLN A 156 8.35 11.22 -6.76
C GLN A 156 8.79 9.86 -7.34
N ALA A 157 9.03 9.83 -8.65
CA ALA A 157 9.52 8.62 -9.32
C ALA A 157 11.01 8.33 -9.00
N ALA A 158 11.39 7.05 -9.01
CA ALA A 158 12.79 6.67 -8.86
C ALA A 158 13.65 7.22 -10.01
N GLY A 159 14.83 7.74 -9.67
CA GLY A 159 15.79 8.33 -10.63
C GLY A 159 15.42 9.72 -11.15
N ALA A 160 14.22 10.23 -10.87
CA ALA A 160 13.88 11.62 -11.17
C ALA A 160 14.57 12.57 -10.15
N ARG A 161 14.92 13.77 -10.60
CA ARG A 161 15.44 14.81 -9.69
C ARG A 161 14.39 15.13 -8.64
N VAL A 162 14.79 15.11 -7.37
CA VAL A 162 13.94 15.55 -6.25
C VAL A 162 13.86 17.08 -6.28
N PRO A 163 12.67 17.68 -6.28
CA PRO A 163 12.49 19.13 -6.16
C PRO A 163 13.17 19.69 -4.90
N ASP A 164 13.74 20.88 -4.98
CA ASP A 164 14.50 21.48 -3.88
C ASP A 164 13.62 21.70 -2.61
N ILE A 165 12.31 21.91 -2.77
CA ILE A 165 11.36 22.02 -1.64
C ILE A 165 11.21 20.70 -0.85
N LEU A 166 11.64 19.57 -1.42
CA LEU A 166 11.66 18.25 -0.80
C LEU A 166 13.07 17.85 -0.35
N GLU A 167 14.03 18.78 -0.26
CA GLU A 167 15.40 18.47 0.17
C GLU A 167 15.44 17.82 1.58
N SER A 168 14.58 18.27 2.50
CA SER A 168 14.47 17.66 3.83
C SER A 168 13.94 16.22 3.81
N VAL A 169 13.25 15.82 2.73
CA VAL A 169 12.76 14.44 2.53
C VAL A 169 13.89 13.51 2.10
N ALA A 170 14.89 14.01 1.37
CA ALA A 170 15.98 13.19 0.84
C ALA A 170 16.84 12.51 1.93
N GLY A 171 16.79 13.01 3.17
CA GLY A 171 17.46 12.40 4.31
C GLY A 171 16.67 11.28 5.01
N VAL A 172 15.38 11.10 4.67
CA VAL A 172 14.47 10.17 5.37
C VAL A 172 13.80 9.15 4.45
N ALA A 173 13.59 9.48 3.18
CA ALA A 173 12.98 8.61 2.20
C ALA A 173 13.71 8.71 0.85
N SER A 174 13.90 7.56 0.21
CA SER A 174 14.47 7.46 -1.12
C SER A 174 13.37 7.32 -2.18
N PRO A 175 13.49 7.95 -3.35
CA PRO A 175 12.57 7.68 -4.45
C PRO A 175 12.55 6.19 -4.84
N PRO A 176 11.36 5.60 -5.13
CA PRO A 176 10.09 6.29 -5.27
C PRO A 176 9.37 6.49 -3.93
N PHE A 177 8.69 7.63 -3.80
CA PHE A 177 7.84 7.91 -2.65
C PHE A 177 6.63 8.75 -3.05
N TYR A 178 5.58 8.69 -2.23
CA TYR A 178 4.45 9.61 -2.29
C TYR A 178 4.60 10.71 -1.24
N VAL A 179 4.17 11.91 -1.58
CA VAL A 179 3.81 12.96 -0.60
C VAL A 179 2.30 13.04 -0.62
N VAL A 180 1.65 12.58 0.46
CA VAL A 180 0.19 12.56 0.58
C VAL A 180 -0.26 13.56 1.63
N MET A 181 -1.33 14.29 1.34
CA MET A 181 -1.87 15.37 2.18
C MET A 181 -3.39 15.28 2.22
N LEU A 182 -3.97 15.12 3.40
CA LEU A 182 -5.41 15.12 3.62
C LEU A 182 -5.85 16.48 4.17
N ALA A 183 -6.82 17.12 3.52
CA ALA A 183 -7.41 18.36 4.00
C ALA A 183 -8.50 18.11 5.05
N GLY A 184 -8.51 18.95 6.09
CA GLY A 184 -9.52 18.94 7.14
C GLY A 184 -10.93 19.19 6.60
N GLU A 185 -11.94 18.60 7.25
CA GLU A 185 -13.35 18.75 6.86
C GLU A 185 -13.87 20.17 7.11
N GLU A 186 -13.60 20.70 8.30
CA GLU A 186 -14.07 22.01 8.73
C GLU A 186 -13.17 23.15 8.22
N ASN A 187 -11.88 22.86 8.04
CA ASN A 187 -10.88 23.81 7.57
C ASN A 187 -10.01 23.21 6.46
N PRO A 188 -10.39 23.39 5.18
CA PRO A 188 -9.64 22.83 4.05
C PRO A 188 -8.21 23.36 3.88
N GLY A 189 -7.85 24.44 4.59
CA GLY A 189 -6.48 24.97 4.61
C GLY A 189 -5.56 24.23 5.59
N GLU A 190 -6.12 23.47 6.52
CA GLU A 190 -5.38 22.60 7.43
C GLU A 190 -5.13 21.26 6.74
N LEU A 191 -3.86 20.87 6.63
CA LEU A 191 -3.42 19.67 5.94
C LEU A 191 -2.66 18.77 6.92
N GLU A 192 -3.09 17.52 7.03
CA GLU A 192 -2.28 16.44 7.59
C GLU A 192 -1.52 15.78 6.45
N GLY A 193 -0.19 15.76 6.53
CA GLY A 193 0.65 15.15 5.50
C GLY A 193 1.61 14.09 6.02
N ARG A 194 2.01 13.20 5.12
CA ARG A 194 3.11 12.25 5.32
C ARG A 194 3.82 11.97 4.01
N VAL A 195 5.10 11.62 4.11
CA VAL A 195 5.85 11.03 2.99
C VAL A 195 5.77 9.52 3.13
N VAL A 196 5.56 8.79 2.04
CA VAL A 196 5.47 7.32 2.08
C VAL A 196 6.48 6.76 1.09
N GLU A 197 7.57 6.20 1.61
CA GLU A 197 8.57 5.49 0.82
C GLU A 197 8.00 4.17 0.31
N VAL A 198 8.28 3.83 -0.95
CA VAL A 198 7.78 2.61 -1.59
C VAL A 198 8.94 1.75 -2.06
N VAL A 199 9.09 0.59 -1.45
CA VAL A 199 10.09 -0.42 -1.82
C VAL A 199 9.39 -1.67 -2.30
N GLU A 200 9.68 -2.14 -3.50
CA GLU A 200 9.13 -3.38 -4.03
C GLU A 200 9.98 -4.57 -3.63
N HIS A 201 9.34 -5.62 -3.13
CA HIS A 201 9.95 -6.91 -2.88
C HIS A 201 9.55 -7.88 -4.00
N PRO A 202 10.53 -8.53 -4.68
CA PRO A 202 10.20 -9.58 -5.64
C PRO A 202 9.38 -10.69 -4.98
N VAL A 203 8.32 -11.16 -5.63
CA VAL A 203 7.49 -12.26 -5.12
C VAL A 203 8.03 -13.58 -5.66
N GLN A 204 8.42 -14.48 -4.75
CA GLN A 204 8.81 -15.85 -5.06
C GLN A 204 7.69 -16.79 -4.65
N VAL A 205 7.00 -17.37 -5.63
CA VAL A 205 5.96 -18.38 -5.36
C VAL A 205 6.62 -19.74 -5.12
N VAL A 206 6.23 -20.41 -4.02
CA VAL A 206 6.77 -21.73 -3.62
C VAL A 206 5.63 -22.74 -3.41
N GLU A 207 5.91 -24.02 -3.62
CA GLU A 207 4.97 -25.12 -3.37
C GLU A 207 4.71 -25.37 -1.88
#